data_AF-A0A2U0E3Q7-F1
#
_entry.id   AF-A0A2U0E3Q7-F1
#
_cell.length_a   1.000
_cell.length_b   1.000
_cell.length_c   1.000
_cell.angle_alpha   90.00
_cell.angle_beta   90.00
_cell.angle_gamma   90.00
#
_symmetry.space_group_name_H-M   'P 1'
#
loop_
_entity.id
_entity.type
_entity.pdbx_description
1 polymer ?
#
loop_
_entity_poly.entity_id
_entity_poly.type
_entity_poly.pdbx_seq_one_letter_code
_entity_poly.pdbx_strand_id
1 'polypeptide(L)' 'MKKRHEQKLIILSIGLLIAFSIPVSLLFNNDLEVFGYPMILVYIFAVWMVSIIISFVIVKKYDE' A
#
# COMPACT_ATOMS: atom_id res chain seq x y z
N MET A 1 10.18 -17.14 -10.84
CA MET A 1 10.25 -16.73 -9.42
C MET A 1 10.49 -17.94 -8.54
N LYS A 2 11.59 -17.98 -7.76
CA LYS A 2 11.73 -18.94 -6.64
C LYS A 2 10.61 -18.72 -5.61
N LYS A 3 10.13 -19.78 -4.94
CA LYS A 3 9.04 -19.73 -3.94
C LYS A 3 9.20 -18.64 -2.86
N ARG A 4 10.44 -18.24 -2.54
CA ARG A 4 10.73 -17.16 -1.59
C ARG A 4 10.32 -15.77 -2.07
N HIS A 5 10.27 -15.50 -3.38
CA HIS A 5 9.82 -14.20 -3.92
C HIS A 5 8.30 -14.08 -3.85
N GLU A 6 7.59 -15.15 -4.18
CA GLU A 6 6.14 -15.22 -4.05
C GLU A 6 5.71 -15.03 -2.59
N GLN A 7 6.38 -15.67 -1.64
CA GLN A 7 6.11 -15.47 -0.21
C GLN A 7 6.27 -14.02 0.26
N LYS A 8 7.29 -13.30 -0.23
CA LYS A 8 7.51 -11.88 0.11
C LYS A 8 6.41 -10.99 -0.47
N LEU A 9 5.99 -11.26 -1.71
CA LEU A 9 4.89 -10.53 -2.35
C LEU A 9 3.54 -10.84 -1.68
N ILE A 10 3.31 -12.06 -1.23
CA ILE A 10 2.10 -12.43 -0.46
C ILE A 10 2.02 -11.63 0.84
N ILE A 11 3.13 -11.53 1.60
CA ILE A 11 3.18 -10.74 2.84
C ILE A 11 2.92 -9.26 2.54
N LEU A 12 3.52 -8.73 1.46
CA LEU A 12 3.27 -7.36 1.01
C LEU A 12 1.78 -7.13 0.69
N SER A 13 1.15 -8.06 -0.03
CA SER A 13 -0.29 -7.99 -0.36
C SER A 13 -1.19 -8.01 0.86
N ILE A 14 -0.88 -8.83 1.87
CA ILE A 14 -1.62 -8.84 3.14
C ILE A 14 -1.44 -7.52 3.88
N GLY A 15 -0.21 -6.99 3.92
CA GLY A 15 0.08 -5.68 4.52
C GLY A 15 -0.67 -4.55 3.82
N LEU A 16 -0.78 -4.59 2.49
CA LEU A 16 -1.54 -3.61 1.71
C LEU A 16 -3.04 -3.69 1.98
N LEU A 17 -3.59 -4.89 2.15
CA LEU A 17 -5.00 -5.07 2.50
C LEU A 17 -5.34 -4.36 3.82
N ILE A 18 -4.45 -4.46 4.81
CA ILE A 18 -4.59 -3.74 6.09
C ILE A 18 -4.34 -2.24 5.89
N ALA A 19 -3.30 -1.84 5.15
CA ALA A 19 -2.99 -0.43 4.94
C ALA A 19 -4.11 0.32 4.20
N PHE A 20 -4.79 -0.32 3.25
CA PHE A 20 -5.93 0.26 2.55
C PHE A 20 -7.23 0.27 3.37
N SER A 21 -7.33 -0.44 4.49
CA SER A 21 -8.51 -0.35 5.38
C SER A 21 -8.53 0.95 6.21
N ILE A 22 -7.36 1.54 6.45
CA ILE A 22 -7.18 2.82 7.17
C ILE A 22 -7.85 4.00 6.44
N PRO A 23 -7.60 4.27 5.15
CA PRO A 23 -8.27 5.35 4.42
C PRO A 23 -9.77 5.13 4.31
N VAL A 24 -10.22 3.87 4.22
CA VAL A 24 -11.66 3.54 4.25
C VAL A 24 -12.27 3.93 5.59
N SER A 25 -11.60 3.66 6.71
CA SER A 25 -12.09 4.08 8.04
C SER A 25 -12.08 5.59 8.21
N LEU A 26 -11.07 6.27 7.66
CA LEU A 26 -10.98 7.74 7.68
C LEU A 26 -12.09 8.43 6.88
N LEU A 27 -12.70 7.78 5.88
CA LEU A 27 -13.87 8.32 5.18
C LEU A 27 -15.09 8.50 6.10
N PHE A 28 -15.22 7.67 7.14
CA PHE A 28 -16.41 7.65 8.01
C PHE A 28 -16.19 8.31 9.37
N ASN A 29 -14.98 8.79 9.68
CA ASN A 29 -14.58 9.23 11.01
C ASN A 29 -14.03 10.68 11.03
N ASN A 30 -14.62 11.60 10.25
CA ASN A 30 -14.15 12.99 10.20
C ASN A 30 -15.26 14.00 10.53
N ASP A 31 -15.14 14.65 11.70
CA ASP A 31 -15.95 15.81 12.13
C ASP A 31 -15.27 17.17 11.83
N LEU A 32 -14.04 17.17 11.29
CA LEU A 32 -13.24 18.38 11.07
C LEU A 32 -12.60 18.37 9.68
N GLU A 33 -13.19 19.14 8.76
CA GLU A 33 -12.72 19.34 7.40
C GLU A 33 -11.42 20.16 7.37
N VAL A 34 -10.27 19.49 7.46
CA VAL A 34 -9.06 20.04 6.87
C VAL A 34 -8.59 19.04 5.82
N PHE A 35 -8.90 19.34 4.55
CA PHE A 35 -8.59 18.59 3.32
C PHE A 35 -9.31 17.25 3.05
N GLY A 36 -10.23 16.79 3.90
CA GLY A 36 -11.26 15.76 3.61
C GLY A 36 -10.86 14.64 2.63
N TYR A 37 -11.64 14.51 1.54
CA TYR A 37 -11.42 13.52 0.48
C TYR A 37 -10.03 13.63 -0.22
N PRO A 38 -9.53 14.83 -0.58
CA PRO A 38 -8.17 14.99 -1.08
C PRO A 38 -7.07 14.35 -0.22
N MET A 39 -7.17 14.43 1.11
CA MET A 39 -6.17 13.82 2.02
C MET A 39 -6.16 12.29 1.89
N ILE A 40 -7.33 11.69 1.68
CA ILE A 40 -7.50 10.24 1.53
C ILE A 40 -6.87 9.77 0.21
N LEU A 41 -7.02 10.55 -0.86
CA LEU A 41 -6.34 10.27 -2.12
C LEU A 41 -4.82 10.31 -1.97
N VAL A 42 -4.28 11.34 -1.30
CA VAL A 42 -2.82 11.44 -1.04
C VAL A 42 -2.33 10.21 -0.27
N TYR A 43 -3.07 9.74 0.73
CA TYR A 43 -2.72 8.52 1.47
C TYR A 43 -2.72 7.28 0.57
N ILE A 44 -3.79 7.07 -0.21
CA ILE A 44 -3.90 5.92 -1.13
C ILE A 44 -2.75 5.92 -2.13
N PHE A 45 -2.46 7.07 -2.76
CA PHE A 45 -1.36 7.18 -3.72
C PHE A 45 0.01 6.97 -3.07
N ALA A 46 0.24 7.44 -1.85
CA ALA A 46 1.49 7.21 -1.13
C ALA A 46 1.69 5.73 -0.81
N VAL A 47 0.70 5.05 -0.24
CA VAL A 47 0.75 3.61 0.05
C VAL A 47 0.96 2.80 -1.22
N TRP A 48 0.27 3.18 -2.30
CA TRP A 48 0.39 2.51 -3.58
C TRP A 48 1.77 2.70 -4.22
N MET A 49 2.34 3.90 -4.16
CA MET A 49 3.69 4.18 -4.66
C MET A 49 4.75 3.38 -3.89
N VAL A 50 4.62 3.29 -2.56
CA VAL A 50 5.50 2.44 -1.72
C VAL A 50 5.40 0.98 -2.12
N SER A 51 4.20 0.47 -2.39
CA SER A 51 3.99 -0.90 -2.87
C SER A 51 4.71 -1.18 -4.19
N ILE A 52 4.59 -0.26 -5.15
CA ILE A 52 5.26 -0.38 -6.46
C ILE A 52 6.77 -0.42 -6.28
N ILE A 53 7.33 0.47 -5.44
CA ILE A 53 8.78 0.50 -5.16
C ILE A 53 9.24 -0.81 -4.52
N ILE A 54 8.53 -1.31 -3.49
CA ILE A 54 8.89 -2.56 -2.83
C ILE A 54 8.83 -3.74 -3.81
N SER A 55 7.76 -3.81 -4.61
CA SER A 55 7.59 -4.85 -5.61
C SER A 55 8.70 -4.79 -6.67
N PHE A 56 9.03 -3.60 -7.16
CA PHE A 56 10.10 -3.38 -8.13
C PHE A 56 11.47 -3.78 -7.55
N VAL A 57 11.78 -3.41 -6.30
CA VAL A 57 13.03 -3.79 -5.63
C VAL A 57 13.10 -5.31 -5.43
N ILE A 58 12.00 -5.97 -5.06
CA ILE A 58 11.95 -7.43 -4.92
C ILE A 58 12.18 -8.08 -6.28
N VAL A 59 11.51 -7.63 -7.34
CA VAL A 59 11.70 -8.22 -8.68
C VAL A 59 13.13 -7.99 -9.14
N LYS A 60 13.61 -6.74 -9.20
CA LYS A 60 14.95 -6.41 -9.70
C LYS A 60 16.08 -7.10 -8.95
N LYS A 61 15.99 -7.23 -7.62
CA LYS A 61 17.03 -7.87 -6.79
C LYS A 61 17.17 -9.38 -7.02
N TYR A 62 16.16 -10.01 -7.63
CA TYR A 62 16.06 -11.46 -7.68
C TYR A 62 15.72 -12.03 -9.06
N ASP A 63 15.54 -11.16 -10.07
CA ASP A 63 15.51 -11.51 -11.51
C ASP A 63 16.91 -11.45 -12.16
N GLU A 64 17.93 -10.94 -11.46
CA GLU A 64 19.34 -11.34 -11.61
C GLU A 64 19.65 -12.55 -10.73
#